data_AF-A0A7L0I968-F1
#
_entry.id   AF-A0A7L0I968-F1
#
_cell.length_a   1.000
_cell.length_b   1.000
_cell.length_c   1.000
_cell.angle_alpha   90.00
_cell.angle_beta   90.00
_cell.angle_gamma   90.00
#
_symmetry.space_group_name_H-M   'P 1'
#
loop_
_entity.id
_entity.type
_entity.pdbx_description
1 polymer ?
#
loop_
_entity_poly.entity_id
_entity_poly.type
_entity_poly.pdbx_seq_one_letter_code
_entity_poly.pdbx_strand_id
1 'polypeptide(L)'
;QRILRLAEMCRRLETEEEKVLPFYPSSLAEGEQQDAQRVLEETPTEPLAQAMQDYVGLERFWQRFSKAKLEEQALEREQAALRERNRRLRELLQQYLAGISISQEMLDQPKPL
;
A
#
# COMPACT_ATOMS: atom_id res chain seq x y z
N GLN A 1 -18.19 21.91 -11.89
CA GLN A 1 -18.66 20.57 -12.29
C GLN A 1 -17.54 19.53 -12.48
N ARG A 2 -16.36 19.86 -13.02
CA ARG A 2 -15.27 18.89 -13.28
C ARG A 2 -14.76 18.14 -12.03
N ILE A 3 -14.58 18.84 -10.90
CA ILE A 3 -14.10 18.25 -9.65
C ILE A 3 -15.07 17.20 -9.11
N LEU A 4 -16.38 17.46 -9.16
CA LEU A 4 -17.40 16.51 -8.69
C LEU A 4 -17.42 15.23 -9.52
N ARG A 5 -17.26 15.34 -10.85
CA ARG A 5 -17.15 14.16 -11.73
C ARG A 5 -15.90 13.34 -11.43
N LEU A 6 -14.77 13.99 -11.20
CA LEU A 6 -13.54 13.30 -10.79
C LEU A 6 -13.72 12.60 -9.44
N ALA A 7 -14.32 13.27 -8.47
CA ALA A 7 -14.61 12.68 -7.16
C ALA A 7 -15.53 11.45 -7.28
N GLU A 8 -16.55 11.51 -8.12
CA GLU A 8 -17.44 10.37 -8.40
C GLU A 8 -16.68 9.19 -9.04
N MET A 9 -15.81 9.46 -10.02
CA MET A 9 -14.98 8.43 -10.64
C MET A 9 -14.01 7.79 -9.64
N CYS A 10 -13.34 8.60 -8.81
CA CYS A 10 -12.44 8.11 -7.77
C CYS A 10 -13.18 7.28 -6.72
N ARG A 11 -14.38 7.70 -6.31
CA ARG A 11 -15.21 6.98 -5.33
C ARG A 11 -15.53 5.54 -5.76
N ARG A 12 -15.55 5.25 -7.07
CA ARG A 12 -15.75 3.87 -7.57
C ARG A 12 -14.58 2.94 -7.29
N LEU A 13 -13.39 3.49 -7.06
CA LEU A 13 -12.15 2.75 -6.78
C LEU A 13 -11.89 2.61 -5.27
N GLU A 14 -12.67 3.31 -4.44
CA GLU A 14 -12.59 3.21 -2.98
C GLU A 14 -13.21 1.89 -2.49
N THR A 15 -12.63 1.35 -1.42
CA THR A 15 -13.17 0.19 -0.71
C THR A 15 -14.48 0.56 0.00
N GLU A 16 -15.30 -0.45 0.35
CA GLU A 16 -16.54 -0.21 1.10
C GLU A 16 -16.26 0.40 2.48
N GLU A 17 -15.16 0.00 3.13
CA GLU A 17 -14.72 0.59 4.39
C GLU A 17 -14.48 2.10 4.24
N GLU A 18 -13.74 2.52 3.23
CA GLU A 18 -13.44 3.94 2.99
C GLU A 18 -14.67 4.76 2.59
N LYS A 19 -15.68 4.13 2.00
CA LYS A 19 -16.95 4.79 1.67
C LYS A 19 -17.80 5.04 2.91
N VAL A 20 -17.73 4.15 3.90
CA VAL A 20 -18.52 4.19 5.14
C VAL A 20 -17.78 4.97 6.24
N LEU A 21 -16.47 4.80 6.35
CA LEU A 21 -15.58 5.46 7.31
C LEU A 21 -14.44 6.17 6.57
N PRO A 22 -14.71 7.33 5.93
CA PRO A 22 -13.72 8.01 5.09
C PRO A 22 -12.59 8.68 5.87
N PHE A 23 -12.76 8.85 7.19
CA PHE A 23 -11.85 9.60 8.05
C PHE A 23 -11.48 8.74 9.25
N TYR A 24 -10.18 8.55 9.43
CA TYR A 24 -9.63 7.83 10.55
C TYR A 24 -9.56 8.75 11.77
N PRO A 25 -9.66 8.20 13.00
CA PRO A 25 -9.32 8.96 14.18
C PRO A 25 -7.88 9.44 14.08
N SER A 26 -7.61 10.63 14.62
CA SER A 26 -6.24 11.14 14.70
C SER A 26 -5.38 10.15 15.49
N SER A 27 -4.18 9.88 14.97
CA SER A 27 -3.18 9.07 15.69
C SER A 27 -2.48 9.86 16.80
N LEU A 28 -2.70 11.18 16.86
CA LEU A 28 -2.13 12.06 17.88
C LEU A 28 -2.85 11.88 19.21
N ALA A 29 -2.11 11.91 20.30
CA ALA A 29 -2.66 12.00 21.65
C ALA A 29 -3.42 13.32 21.84
N GLU A 30 -4.33 13.38 22.82
CA GLU A 30 -5.16 14.58 23.07
C GLU A 30 -4.33 15.85 23.29
N GLY A 31 -3.20 15.76 24.01
CA GLY A 31 -2.30 16.89 24.21
C GLY A 31 -1.65 17.37 22.90
N GLU A 32 -1.23 16.43 22.04
CA GLU A 32 -0.62 16.75 20.75
C GLU A 32 -1.63 17.37 19.78
N GLN A 33 -2.90 16.95 19.85
CA GLN A 33 -3.98 17.57 19.07
C GLN A 33 -4.23 19.01 19.51
N GLN A 34 -4.23 19.26 20.83
CA GLN A 34 -4.39 20.61 21.38
C GLN A 34 -3.22 21.52 20.95
N ASP A 35 -1.99 21.01 20.98
CA ASP A 35 -0.82 21.77 20.54
C ASP A 35 -0.85 22.05 19.04
N ALA A 36 -1.22 21.07 18.21
CA ALA A 36 -1.40 21.27 16.76
C ALA A 36 -2.47 22.33 16.46
N GLN A 37 -3.57 22.33 17.22
CA GLN A 37 -4.64 23.31 17.05
C GLN A 37 -4.19 24.72 17.44
N ARG A 38 -3.42 24.88 18.54
CA ARG A 38 -2.84 26.17 18.92
C ARG A 38 -1.94 26.74 17.83
N VAL A 39 -1.04 25.92 17.27
CA VAL A 39 -0.14 26.34 16.18
C VAL A 39 -0.93 26.78 14.94
N LEU A 40 -2.08 26.16 14.67
CA LEU A 40 -2.93 26.52 13.54
C LEU A 40 -3.62 27.89 13.72
N GLU A 41 -3.94 28.25 14.97
CA GLU A 41 -4.56 29.52 15.35
C GLU A 41 -3.54 30.68 15.41
N GLU A 42 -2.26 30.37 15.56
CA GLU A 42 -1.18 31.37 15.51
C GLU A 42 -1.05 32.01 14.12
N THR A 43 -0.75 33.30 14.08
CA THR A 43 -0.54 34.01 12.81
C THR A 43 0.77 33.56 12.17
N PRO A 44 0.73 32.98 10.96
CA PRO A 44 1.92 32.44 10.32
C PRO A 44 2.87 33.56 9.92
N THR A 45 4.11 33.48 10.43
CA THR A 45 5.17 34.46 10.12
C THR A 45 5.92 34.08 8.86
N GLU A 46 6.05 32.78 8.57
CA GLU A 46 6.78 32.28 7.40
C GLU A 46 5.89 32.21 6.14
N PRO A 47 6.43 32.49 4.95
CA PRO A 47 5.68 32.42 3.68
C PRO A 47 5.06 31.05 3.41
N LEU A 48 5.75 29.96 3.78
CA LEU A 48 5.21 28.61 3.63
C LEU A 48 4.00 28.38 4.54
N ALA A 49 4.09 28.81 5.80
CA ALA A 49 3.01 28.68 6.77
C ALA A 49 1.78 29.51 6.36
N GLN A 50 1.98 30.69 5.75
CA GLN A 50 0.91 31.49 5.16
C GLN A 50 0.22 30.74 4.01
N ALA A 51 0.99 30.18 3.08
CA ALA A 51 0.44 29.39 1.99
C ALA A 51 -0.30 28.14 2.50
N MET A 52 0.19 27.50 3.57
CA MET A 52 -0.46 26.33 4.16
C MET A 52 -1.85 26.63 4.73
N GLN A 53 -2.14 27.86 5.17
CA GLN A 53 -3.47 28.23 5.66
C GLN A 53 -4.57 28.05 4.61
N ASP A 54 -4.26 28.29 3.33
CA ASP A 54 -5.19 28.09 2.22
C ASP A 54 -5.59 26.61 2.03
N TYR A 55 -4.80 25.68 2.56
CA TYR A 55 -4.98 24.24 2.41
C TYR A 55 -5.46 23.54 3.68
N VAL A 56 -5.69 24.25 4.77
CA VAL A 56 -6.18 23.66 6.03
C VAL A 56 -7.50 22.90 5.82
N GLY A 57 -8.39 23.42 4.98
CA GLY A 57 -9.65 22.74 4.63
C GLY A 57 -9.47 21.42 3.85
N LEU A 58 -8.27 21.13 3.34
CA LEU A 58 -7.94 19.90 2.64
C LEU A 58 -7.26 18.84 3.51
N GLU A 59 -7.15 19.04 4.83
CA GLU A 59 -6.51 18.07 5.72
C GLU A 59 -7.05 16.64 5.52
N ARG A 60 -8.39 16.50 5.50
CA ARG A 60 -9.06 15.21 5.27
C ARG A 60 -8.78 14.61 3.89
N PHE A 61 -8.61 15.46 2.88
CA PHE A 61 -8.21 15.00 1.55
C PHE A 61 -6.79 14.42 1.60
N TRP A 62 -5.86 15.14 2.23
CA TRP A 62 -4.47 14.71 2.36
C TRP A 62 -4.31 13.46 3.20
N GLN A 63 -5.10 13.29 4.26
CA GLN A 63 -5.15 12.05 5.04
C GLN A 63 -5.54 10.85 4.15
N ARG A 64 -6.63 10.97 3.39
CA ARG A 64 -7.10 9.90 2.49
C ARG A 64 -6.13 9.63 1.35
N PHE A 65 -5.56 10.68 0.76
CA PHE A 65 -4.55 10.55 -0.29
C PHE A 65 -3.29 9.85 0.21
N SER A 66 -2.78 10.27 1.37
CA SER A 66 -1.57 9.68 1.97
C SER A 66 -1.78 8.21 2.30
N LYS A 67 -2.96 7.86 2.86
CA LYS A 67 -3.34 6.47 3.09
C LYS A 67 -3.29 5.65 1.80
N ALA A 68 -4.01 6.08 0.76
CA ALA A 68 -4.05 5.35 -0.51
C ALA A 68 -2.65 5.15 -1.11
N LYS A 69 -1.75 6.13 -0.96
CA LYS A 69 -0.34 6.00 -1.38
C LYS A 69 0.46 5.01 -0.55
N LEU A 70 0.26 4.97 0.76
CA LEU A 70 0.90 3.98 1.62
C LEU A 70 0.40 2.56 1.30
N GLU A 71 -0.89 2.40 1.05
CA GLU A 71 -1.50 1.13 0.65
C GLU A 71 -0.98 0.66 -0.72
N GLU A 72 -0.91 1.56 -1.71
CA GLU A 72 -0.31 1.27 -3.03
C GLU A 72 1.11 0.70 -2.87
N GLN A 73 1.97 1.38 -2.09
CA GLN A 73 3.34 0.92 -1.84
C GLN A 73 3.40 -0.41 -1.07
N ALA A 74 2.49 -0.62 -0.12
CA ALA A 74 2.41 -1.87 0.62
C ALA A 74 2.02 -3.04 -0.30
N LEU A 75 1.02 -2.85 -1.16
CA LEU A 75 0.60 -3.84 -2.15
C LEU A 75 1.72 -4.16 -3.14
N GLU A 76 2.44 -3.16 -3.64
CA GLU A 76 3.58 -3.38 -4.55
C GLU A 76 4.65 -4.28 -3.92
N ARG A 77 5.00 -4.03 -2.67
CA ARG A 77 5.97 -4.84 -1.92
C ARG A 77 5.47 -6.27 -1.71
N GLU A 78 4.21 -6.44 -1.34
CA GLU A 78 3.60 -7.75 -1.15
C GLU A 78 3.56 -8.54 -2.46
N GLN A 79 3.15 -7.89 -3.55
CA GLN A 79 3.12 -8.48 -4.88
C GLN A 79 4.51 -8.95 -5.32
N ALA A 80 5.54 -8.13 -5.09
CA ALA A 80 6.92 -8.51 -5.39
C ALA A 80 7.35 -9.74 -4.56
N ALA A 81 7.04 -9.77 -3.26
CA ALA A 81 7.34 -10.91 -2.40
C ALA A 81 6.61 -12.18 -2.83
N LEU A 82 5.33 -12.09 -3.21
CA LEU A 82 4.54 -13.22 -3.69
C LEU A 82 5.06 -13.75 -5.03
N ARG A 83 5.46 -12.87 -5.97
CA ARG A 83 6.07 -13.28 -7.24
C ARG A 83 7.37 -14.04 -7.02
N GLU A 84 8.22 -13.55 -6.14
CA GLU A 84 9.49 -14.20 -5.82
C GLU A 84 9.27 -15.57 -5.16
N ARG A 85 8.33 -15.67 -4.22
CA ARG A 85 7.94 -16.96 -3.63
C ARG A 85 7.41 -17.93 -4.68
N ASN A 86 6.54 -17.47 -5.58
CA ASN A 86 6.00 -18.32 -6.64
C ASN A 86 7.10 -18.82 -7.59
N ARG A 87 8.05 -17.94 -7.96
CA ARG A 87 9.23 -18.31 -8.76
C ARG A 87 10.03 -19.43 -8.10
N ARG A 88 10.39 -19.26 -6.82
CA ARG A 88 11.15 -20.27 -6.06
C ARG A 88 10.40 -21.60 -5.97
N LEU A 89 9.09 -21.57 -5.72
CA LEU A 89 8.28 -22.79 -5.68
C LEU A 89 8.29 -23.54 -7.02
N ARG A 90 8.21 -22.82 -8.14
CA ARG A 90 8.31 -23.42 -9.48
C ARG A 90 9.69 -24.02 -9.73
N GLU A 91 10.76 -23.33 -9.32
CA GLU A 91 12.13 -23.84 -9.43
C GLU A 91 12.31 -25.14 -8.61
N LEU A 92 11.82 -25.17 -7.37
CA LEU A 92 11.86 -26.37 -6.53
C LEU A 92 11.06 -27.53 -7.13
N LEU A 93 9.88 -27.26 -7.69
CA LEU A 93 9.09 -28.27 -8.39
C LEU A 93 9.82 -28.83 -9.61
N GLN A 94 10.48 -27.97 -10.40
CA GLN A 94 11.28 -28.41 -11.55
C GLN A 94 12.44 -29.29 -11.12
N GLN A 95 13.17 -28.90 -10.06
CA GLN A 95 14.27 -29.70 -9.51
C GLN A 95 13.78 -31.06 -9.01
N TYR A 96 12.63 -31.09 -8.33
CA TYR A 96 12.03 -32.33 -7.85
C TYR A 96 11.65 -33.28 -8.98
N LEU A 97 11.00 -32.76 -10.03
CA LEU A 97 10.64 -33.55 -11.22
C LEU A 97 11.87 -34.06 -11.98
N ALA A 98 12.92 -33.24 -12.11
CA ALA A 98 14.19 -33.67 -12.70
C ALA A 98 14.87 -34.75 -11.85
N GLY A 99 14.88 -34.61 -10.51
CA GLY A 99 15.43 -35.61 -9.60
C GLY A 99 14.71 -36.96 -9.67
N ILE A 100 13.39 -36.97 -9.84
CA ILE A 100 12.62 -38.21 -10.09
C ILE A 100 12.98 -38.80 -11.46
N SER A 101 13.05 -37.97 -12.50
CA SER A 101 13.35 -38.41 -13.87
C SER A 101 14.74 -39.06 -13.96
N ILE A 102 15.75 -38.44 -13.34
CA ILE A 102 17.12 -38.99 -13.25
C ILE A 102 17.15 -40.28 -12.44
N SER A 103 16.35 -40.36 -11.36
CA SER A 103 16.25 -41.59 -10.56
C SER A 103 15.62 -42.74 -11.35
N GLN A 104 14.69 -42.44 -12.26
CA GLN A 104 14.05 -43.41 -13.14
C GLN A 104 14.99 -43.89 -14.25
N GLU A 105 15.75 -42.97 -14.87
CA GLU A 105 16.81 -43.31 -15.85
C GLU A 105 17.93 -44.15 -15.24
N MET A 106 18.28 -43.93 -13.97
CA MET A 106 19.26 -44.74 -13.23
C MET A 106 18.73 -46.14 -12.88
N LEU A 107 17.42 -46.32 -12.73
CA LEU A 107 16.79 -47.62 -12.50
C LEU A 107 16.66 -48.44 -13.80
N ASP A 108 16.55 -47.78 -14.95
CA ASP A 108 16.46 -48.41 -16.27
C ASP A 108 17.82 -48.76 -16.88
N GLN A 109 18.95 -48.33 -16.29
CA GLN A 109 20.26 -48.82 -16.69
C GLN A 109 20.42 -50.30 -16.32
N PRO A 110 20.75 -51.19 -17.28
CA PRO A 110 20.94 -52.60 -16.99
C PRO A 110 22.15 -52.74 -16.06
N LYS A 111 21.92 -53.29 -14.86
CA LYS A 111 23.01 -53.62 -13.92
C LYS A 111 24.03 -54.51 -14.64
N PRO A 112 25.32 -54.14 -14.68
CA PRO A 112 26.34 -55.04 -15.17
C PRO A 112 26.41 -56.24 -14.21
N LEU A 113 26.41 -57.44 -14.81
CA LEU A 113 26.45 -58.76 -14.15
C LEU A 113 27.63 -58.91 -13.19
#